data_AF-A0A075W9W9-F1
#
_entry.id   AF-A0A075W9W9-F1
#
_cell.length_a   1.000
_cell.length_b   1.000
_cell.length_c   1.000
_cell.angle_alpha   90.00
_cell.angle_beta   90.00
_cell.angle_gamma   90.00
#
_symmetry.space_group_name_H-M   'P 1'
#
loop_
_entity.id
_entity.type
_entity.pdbx_description
1 polymer ?
#
loop_
_entity_poly.entity_id
_entity_poly.type
_entity_poly.pdbx_seq_one_letter_code
_entity_poly.pdbx_strand_id
1 'polypeptide(L)'
;MKVLVPLDFSKEAEKALEKYDVEKRIVKAGKCWKVIIDTAEEEGVDMIVMTERGSGAVAEIGDALGSCAEKVARHARNPVLIVR
;
A
#
# COMPACT_ATOMS: atom_id res chain seq x y z
N MET A 1 2.16 -17.39 -2.25
CA MET A 1 1.91 -16.08 -2.88
C MET A 1 2.16 -15.01 -1.84
N LYS A 2 3.18 -14.18 -2.01
CA LYS A 2 3.60 -13.14 -1.08
C LYS A 2 3.01 -11.80 -1.52
N VAL A 3 2.23 -11.16 -0.66
CA VAL A 3 1.52 -9.92 -0.97
C VAL A 3 2.01 -8.80 -0.05
N LEU A 4 2.31 -7.64 -0.63
CA LEU A 4 2.58 -6.42 0.14
C LEU A 4 1.31 -5.59 0.27
N VAL A 5 0.93 -5.25 1.51
CA VAL A 5 -0.19 -4.37 1.81
C VAL A 5 0.34 -3.10 2.50
N PRO A 6 0.48 -1.98 1.77
CA PRO A 6 0.86 -0.70 2.36
C PRO A 6 -0.28 -0.17 3.21
N LEU A 7 0.00 0.13 4.48
CA LEU A 7 -0.97 0.70 5.40
C LEU A 7 -0.59 2.15 5.72
N ASP A 8 -1.62 2.98 5.90
CA ASP A 8 -1.45 4.17 6.70
C ASP A 8 -1.31 3.77 8.17
N PHE A 9 -0.63 4.56 8.98
CA PHE A 9 -0.45 4.31 10.41
C PHE A 9 -1.76 4.51 11.21
N SER A 10 -2.92 4.24 10.60
CA SER A 10 -4.23 4.30 11.22
C SER A 10 -4.41 3.11 12.16
N LYS A 11 -5.06 3.35 13.29
CA LYS A 11 -5.33 2.30 14.28
C LYS A 11 -6.31 1.26 13.70
N GLU A 12 -7.17 1.71 12.81
CA GLU A 12 -8.16 0.92 12.10
C GLU A 12 -7.49 -0.13 11.20
N ALA A 13 -6.48 0.28 10.42
CA ALA A 13 -5.71 -0.62 9.57
C ALA A 13 -4.92 -1.65 10.40
N GLU A 14 -4.28 -1.21 11.48
CA GLU A 14 -3.54 -2.13 12.38
C GLU A 14 -4.47 -3.18 13.00
N LYS A 15 -5.65 -2.77 13.45
CA LYS A 15 -6.64 -3.69 14.03
C LYS A 15 -7.23 -4.65 12.99
N ALA A 16 -7.38 -4.21 11.74
CA ALA A 16 -7.87 -5.08 10.67
C ALA A 16 -6.89 -6.23 10.38
N LEU A 17 -5.58 -5.99 10.52
CA LEU A 17 -4.56 -7.02 10.33
C LEU A 17 -4.61 -8.15 11.37
N GLU A 18 -5.15 -7.94 12.57
CA GLU A 18 -5.24 -8.98 13.62
C GLU A 18 -5.99 -10.24 13.17
N LYS A 19 -6.81 -10.13 12.12
CA LYS A 19 -7.61 -11.22 11.55
C LYS A 19 -6.89 -12.02 10.47
N TYR A 20 -5.69 -11.60 10.08
CA TYR A 20 -4.91 -12.20 9.00
C TYR A 20 -3.59 -12.75 9.51
N ASP A 21 -3.08 -13.79 8.86
CA ASP A 21 -1.75 -14.32 9.14
C ASP A 21 -0.70 -13.43 8.49
N VAL A 22 -0.06 -12.58 9.29
CA VAL A 22 0.94 -11.62 8.84
C VAL A 22 2.33 -12.19 9.04
N GLU A 23 2.99 -12.55 7.94
CA GLU A 23 4.35 -13.08 7.96
C GLU A 23 5.36 -12.04 8.49
N LYS A 24 5.26 -10.78 8.03
CA LYS A 24 6.23 -9.73 8.35
C LYS A 24 5.61 -8.34 8.37
N ARG A 25 5.91 -7.57 9.43
CA ARG A 25 5.57 -6.15 9.54
C ARG A 25 6.80 -5.29 9.23
N ILE A 26 6.66 -4.36 8.29
CA ILE A 26 7.74 -3.47 7.85
C ILE A 26 7.31 -2.02 8.07
N VAL A 27 8.16 -1.24 8.75
CA VAL A 27 7.97 0.20 8.93
C VAL A 27 9.17 0.91 8.34
N LYS A 28 8.92 1.77 7.35
CA LYS A 28 9.95 2.57 6.66
C LYS A 28 9.46 4.01 6.51
N ALA A 29 10.36 4.96 6.69
CA ALA A 29 10.10 6.38 6.44
C ALA A 29 10.61 6.78 5.05
N GLY A 30 9.86 7.65 4.36
CA GLY A 30 10.27 8.15 3.04
C GLY A 30 9.07 8.58 2.18
N LYS A 31 9.32 8.76 0.88
CA LYS A 31 8.25 9.03 -0.08
C LYS A 31 7.41 7.77 -0.25
N CYS A 32 6.14 7.81 0.15
CA CYS A 32 5.19 6.68 0.14
C CYS A 32 5.39 5.71 -1.03
N TRP A 33 5.23 6.21 -2.27
CA TRP A 33 5.30 5.35 -3.46
C TRP A 33 6.67 4.71 -3.70
N LYS A 34 7.77 5.42 -3.38
CA LYS A 34 9.13 4.86 -3.53
C LYS A 34 9.36 3.74 -2.54
N VAL A 35 9.06 4.00 -1.26
CA VAL A 35 9.23 3.02 -0.20
C VAL A 35 8.43 1.75 -0.49
N ILE A 36 7.21 1.87 -1.02
CA ILE A 36 6.38 0.72 -1.41
C ILE A 36 7.04 -0.08 -2.53
N ILE A 37 7.47 0.56 -3.61
CA ILE A 37 8.11 -0.12 -4.76
C ILE A 37 9.42 -0.77 -4.33
N ASP A 38 10.29 -0.02 -3.65
CA ASP A 38 11.60 -0.52 -3.21
C ASP A 38 11.42 -1.71 -2.26
N THR A 39 10.43 -1.65 -1.36
CA THR A 39 10.13 -2.78 -0.45
C THR A 39 9.54 -3.98 -1.19
N ALA A 40 8.68 -3.76 -2.20
CA ALA A 40 8.13 -4.85 -3.01
C ALA A 40 9.24 -5.60 -3.77
N GLU A 41 10.23 -4.86 -4.30
CA GLU A 41 11.40 -5.42 -4.96
C GLU A 41 12.33 -6.14 -3.97
N GLU A 42 12.69 -5.51 -2.84
CA GLU A 42 13.55 -6.09 -1.80
C GLU A 42 12.97 -7.37 -1.20
N GLU A 43 11.65 -7.41 -1.00
CA GLU A 43 10.96 -8.55 -0.39
C GLU A 43 10.55 -9.62 -1.41
N GLY A 44 10.72 -9.37 -2.71
CA GLY A 44 10.34 -10.30 -3.77
C GLY A 44 8.85 -10.67 -3.74
N VAL A 45 7.96 -9.68 -3.59
CA VAL A 45 6.51 -9.94 -3.49
C VAL A 45 5.89 -10.22 -4.86
N ASP A 46 4.85 -11.04 -4.91
CA ASP A 46 4.14 -11.38 -6.13
C ASP A 46 3.16 -10.28 -6.57
N MET A 47 2.66 -9.48 -5.62
CA MET A 47 1.68 -8.42 -5.86
C MET A 47 1.69 -7.36 -4.76
N ILE A 48 1.34 -6.13 -5.13
CA ILE A 48 1.03 -5.04 -4.20
C ILE A 48 -0.50 -4.86 -4.17
N VAL A 49 -1.09 -4.89 -2.98
CA VAL A 49 -2.51 -4.60 -2.78
C VAL A 49 -2.63 -3.31 -1.98
N MET A 50 -3.29 -2.30 -2.53
CA MET A 50 -3.46 -1.02 -1.85
C MET A 50 -4.83 -0.41 -2.15
N THR A 51 -5.26 0.52 -1.31
CA THR A 51 -6.45 1.32 -1.55
C THR A 51 -6.15 2.45 -2.54
N GLU A 52 -7.19 2.98 -3.18
CA GLU A 52 -7.02 4.15 -4.07
C GLU A 52 -6.48 5.38 -3.32
N ARG A 53 -6.80 5.51 -2.04
CA ARG A 53 -6.47 6.63 -1.15
C ARG A 53 -6.29 6.13 0.28
N GLY A 54 -5.49 6.86 1.06
CA GLY A 54 -5.42 6.66 2.51
C GLY A 54 -6.56 7.36 3.25
N SER A 55 -6.70 7.08 4.54
CA SER A 55 -7.72 7.62 5.45
C SER A 55 -7.56 9.12 5.82
N GLY A 56 -6.68 9.86 5.14
CA GLY A 56 -6.41 11.27 5.43
C GLY A 56 -7.45 12.25 4.89
N ALA A 57 -7.35 13.54 5.29
CA ALA A 57 -8.29 14.64 5.02
C ALA A 57 -8.59 14.97 3.53
N VAL A 58 -8.00 14.23 2.59
CA VAL A 58 -8.19 14.39 1.13
C VAL A 58 -8.90 13.19 0.52
N ALA A 59 -9.32 12.22 1.33
CA ALA A 59 -10.00 11.00 0.89
C ALA A 59 -11.29 11.29 0.09
N GLU A 60 -11.92 12.45 0.31
CA GLU A 60 -13.20 12.84 -0.31
C GLU A 60 -13.07 13.68 -1.60
N ILE A 61 -11.85 13.99 -2.08
CA ILE A 61 -11.70 14.86 -3.25
C ILE A 61 -11.70 14.06 -4.56
N GLY A 62 -12.88 13.92 -5.18
CA GLY A 62 -13.10 13.48 -6.58
C GLY A 62 -12.90 11.99 -6.85
N ASP A 63 -13.08 11.52 -8.10
CA ASP A 63 -13.07 10.08 -8.50
C ASP A 63 -11.68 9.51 -8.89
N ALA A 64 -10.60 10.28 -8.70
CA ALA A 64 -9.25 9.94 -9.19
C ALA A 64 -8.34 9.24 -8.15
N LEU A 65 -7.41 8.40 -8.61
CA LEU A 65 -6.42 7.77 -7.73
C LEU A 65 -5.63 8.78 -6.88
N GLY A 66 -5.39 8.46 -5.61
CA GLY A 66 -4.51 9.25 -4.75
C GLY A 66 -3.06 9.26 -5.26
N SER A 67 -2.31 10.31 -4.93
CA SER A 67 -0.97 10.53 -5.49
C SER A 67 0.06 9.42 -5.20
N CYS A 68 -0.14 8.64 -4.14
CA CYS A 68 0.71 7.47 -3.87
C CYS A 68 0.26 6.26 -4.71
N ALA A 69 -1.04 5.94 -4.72
CA ALA A 69 -1.60 4.85 -5.52
C ALA A 69 -1.32 5.03 -7.02
N GLU A 70 -1.50 6.24 -7.55
CA GLU A 70 -1.22 6.57 -8.95
C GLU A 70 0.24 6.30 -9.31
N LYS A 71 1.19 6.74 -8.46
CA LYS A 71 2.62 6.54 -8.71
C LYS A 71 3.04 5.09 -8.55
N VAL A 72 2.47 4.36 -7.59
CA VAL A 72 2.75 2.92 -7.43
C VAL A 72 2.23 2.16 -8.64
N ALA A 73 0.97 2.35 -9.02
CA ALA A 73 0.38 1.68 -10.18
C ALA A 73 1.10 1.98 -11.50
N ARG A 74 1.64 3.20 -11.65
CA ARG A 74 2.37 3.61 -12.86
C ARG A 74 3.79 3.06 -12.94
N HIS A 75 4.48 2.88 -11.81
CA HIS A 75 5.94 2.62 -11.80
C HIS A 75 6.34 1.28 -11.19
N ALA A 76 5.46 0.60 -10.45
CA ALA A 76 5.78 -0.71 -9.89
C ALA A 76 6.00 -1.74 -11.00
N ARG A 77 7.01 -2.60 -10.83
CA ARG A 77 7.22 -3.76 -11.70
C ARG A 77 6.29 -4.91 -11.35
N ASN A 78 5.91 -5.01 -10.08
CA ASN A 78 4.99 -6.02 -9.57
C ASN A 78 3.54 -5.63 -9.94
N PRO A 79 2.64 -6.60 -10.18
CA PRO A 79 1.21 -6.34 -10.31
C PRO A 79 0.67 -5.52 -9.13
N VAL A 80 -0.19 -4.55 -9.43
CA VAL A 80 -0.84 -3.68 -8.43
C VAL A 80 -2.34 -3.87 -8.50
N LEU A 81 -2.94 -4.34 -7.41
CA LEU A 81 -4.39 -4.40 -7.24
C LEU A 81 -4.84 -3.19 -6.40
N ILE A 82 -5.67 -2.34 -7.01
CA ILE A 82 -6.28 -1.21 -6.32
C ILE A 82 -7.69 -1.61 -5.89
N VAL A 83 -7.95 -1.49 -4.58
CA VAL A 83 -9.25 -1.81 -3.96
C VAL A 83 -9.98 -0.51 -3.57
N ARG A 84 -11.30 -0.50 -3.76
CA ARG A 84 -12.22 0.55 -3.31
C ARG A 84 -12.97 0.09 -2.07
#